data_AF-A0AAP0B9F6-F1
#
_entry.id   AF-A0AAP0B9F6-F1
#
_cell.length_a   1.000
_cell.length_b   1.000
_cell.length_c   1.000
_cell.angle_alpha   90.00
_cell.angle_beta   90.00
_cell.angle_gamma   90.00
#
_symmetry.space_group_name_H-M   'P 1'
#
loop_
_entity.id
_entity.type
_entity.pdbx_description
1 polymer ?
#
loop_
_entity_poly.entity_id
_entity_poly.type
_entity_poly.pdbx_seq_one_letter_code
_entity_poly.pdbx_strand_id
1 'polypeptide(L)'
;MKGLFKSKPRTPAELVRQTRDLLIYIDLNGNTRDAKREDKQYHGLWQMAELSKLIRELKSILYGNNEAEPVPEACAQLTQEFFRENTLRLLITCLPKLNLEARKDATQVVANLQRQQVHSRLIASDYLEANRDILDTLIMGYENMDLALHYGAMLRECIRHQCIARYVLESEYMRKFFDFIELPNFDIASDASATFKELLTRHKSTVAEFLSKNYDWFCADFNEKLLSSATTSSQKTSYQAFGRDVTRSIKFCGYDAIC
;
A
#
# COMPACT_ATOMS: atom_id res chain seq x y z
N MET A 1 -29.91 -7.51 40.33
CA MET A 1 -29.86 -6.96 38.96
C MET A 1 -28.53 -6.25 38.77
N LYS A 2 -27.52 -6.90 38.18
CA LYS A 2 -26.30 -6.21 37.73
C LYS A 2 -26.58 -5.75 36.30
N GLY A 3 -27.01 -4.49 36.15
CA GLY A 3 -27.07 -3.86 34.83
C GLY A 3 -25.64 -3.82 34.28
N LEU A 4 -25.37 -4.63 33.26
CA LEU A 4 -24.18 -4.50 32.45
C LEU A 4 -24.19 -3.09 31.87
N PHE A 5 -23.35 -2.21 32.39
CA PHE A 5 -22.97 -0.99 31.69
C PHE A 5 -22.30 -1.45 30.38
N LYS A 6 -23.06 -1.50 29.28
CA LYS A 6 -22.45 -1.57 27.96
C LYS A 6 -21.63 -0.28 27.80
N SER A 7 -20.32 -0.42 27.64
CA SER A 7 -19.46 0.73 27.34
C SER A 7 -20.02 1.45 26.11
N LYS A 8 -20.02 2.79 26.14
CA LYS A 8 -20.47 3.59 25.00
C LYS A 8 -19.66 3.16 23.76
N PRO A 9 -20.32 2.94 22.60
CA PRO A 9 -19.59 2.59 21.39
C PRO A 9 -18.58 3.70 21.06
N ARG A 10 -17.34 3.29 20.75
CA ARG A 10 -16.25 4.21 20.40
C ARG A 10 -16.63 4.96 19.12
N THR A 11 -16.38 6.26 19.09
CA THR A 11 -16.48 7.03 17.85
C THR A 11 -15.32 6.69 16.91
N PRO A 12 -15.47 6.90 15.59
CA PRO A 12 -14.37 6.71 14.64
C PRO A 12 -13.09 7.47 15.04
N ALA A 13 -13.23 8.71 15.50
CA ALA A 13 -12.10 9.53 15.95
C ALA A 13 -11.39 8.94 17.18
N GLU A 14 -12.14 8.49 18.19
CA GLU A 14 -11.57 7.85 19.37
C GLU A 14 -10.85 6.55 19.03
N LEU A 15 -11.39 5.79 18.07
CA LEU A 15 -10.80 4.54 17.61
C LEU A 15 -9.45 4.80 16.92
N VAL A 16 -9.40 5.75 15.97
CA VAL A 16 -8.15 6.14 15.30
C VAL A 16 -7.10 6.61 16.31
N ARG A 17 -7.50 7.46 17.28
CA ARG A 17 -6.59 7.93 18.32
C ARG A 17 -6.01 6.79 19.15
N GLN A 18 -6.84 5.86 19.62
CA GLN A 18 -6.38 4.70 20.39
C GLN A 18 -5.45 3.80 19.57
N THR A 19 -5.77 3.57 18.30
CA THR A 19 -4.90 2.82 17.39
C THR A 19 -3.54 3.51 17.25
N ARG A 20 -3.54 4.82 17.05
CA ARG A 20 -2.32 5.63 16.91
C ARG A 20 -1.46 5.58 18.17
N ASP A 21 -2.06 5.73 19.35
CA ASP A 21 -1.32 5.71 20.62
C ASP A 21 -0.60 4.38 20.83
N LEU A 22 -1.27 3.25 20.50
CA LEU A 22 -0.63 1.93 20.53
C LEU A 22 0.44 1.78 19.45
N LEU A 23 0.22 2.27 18.23
CA LEU A 23 1.23 2.23 17.17
C LEU A 23 2.50 2.99 17.58
N ILE A 24 2.38 4.17 18.19
CA ILE A 24 3.52 4.95 18.70
C ILE A 24 4.26 4.17 19.78
N TYR A 25 3.53 3.60 20.74
CA TYR A 25 4.14 2.80 21.79
C TYR A 25 4.96 1.64 21.20
N ILE A 26 4.40 0.93 20.23
CA ILE A 26 5.04 -0.22 19.57
C ILE A 26 6.22 0.23 18.71
N ASP A 27 6.12 1.41 18.12
CA ASP A 27 7.20 1.96 17.32
C ASP A 27 8.43 2.22 18.18
N LEU A 28 8.22 2.95 19.28
CA LEU A 28 9.27 3.33 20.23
C LEU A 28 9.86 2.13 20.99
N ASN A 29 9.05 1.13 21.34
CA ASN A 29 9.48 0.01 22.19
C ASN A 29 9.84 -1.27 21.43
N GLY A 30 9.69 -1.30 20.09
CA GLY A 30 9.97 -2.49 19.27
C GLY A 30 11.44 -2.92 19.24
N ASN A 31 12.37 -2.03 19.62
CA ASN A 31 13.83 -2.27 19.55
C ASN A 31 14.49 -2.58 20.90
N THR A 32 13.75 -2.56 22.02
CA THR A 32 14.35 -2.84 23.32
C THR A 32 14.55 -4.35 23.50
N ARG A 33 15.76 -4.82 23.22
CA ARG A 33 16.28 -6.17 23.54
C ARG A 33 16.37 -6.47 25.05
N ASP A 34 16.03 -5.52 25.91
CA ASP A 34 16.06 -5.70 27.36
C ASP A 34 14.79 -6.38 27.89
N ALA A 35 14.64 -7.65 27.53
CA ALA A 35 13.72 -8.59 28.16
C ALA A 35 14.23 -8.97 29.57
N LYS A 36 14.10 -8.05 30.52
CA LYS A 36 14.26 -8.35 31.95
C LYS A 36 13.13 -7.70 32.76
N ARG A 37 11.93 -8.28 32.67
CA ARG A 37 10.81 -8.26 33.65
C ARG A 37 9.60 -8.93 33.01
N GLU A 38 9.10 -10.02 33.59
CA GLU A 38 7.92 -10.78 33.10
C GLU A 38 6.68 -9.89 32.91
N ASP A 39 6.45 -8.91 33.79
CA ASP A 39 5.34 -7.96 33.67
C ASP A 39 5.38 -7.12 32.38
N LYS A 40 6.57 -6.77 31.88
CA LYS A 40 6.71 -6.03 30.61
C LYS A 40 6.32 -6.91 29.41
N GLN A 41 6.56 -8.22 29.50
CA GLN A 41 6.21 -9.16 28.44
C GLN A 41 4.69 -9.34 28.34
N TYR A 42 3.99 -9.53 29.46
CA TYR A 42 2.52 -9.62 29.47
C TYR A 42 1.86 -8.33 28.98
N HIS A 43 2.40 -7.17 29.36
CA HIS A 43 1.91 -5.88 28.88
C HIS A 43 2.08 -5.73 27.37
N GLY A 44 3.24 -6.11 26.82
CA GLY A 44 3.50 -6.08 25.38
C GLY A 44 2.55 -7.00 24.59
N LEU A 45 2.27 -8.20 25.10
CA LEU A 45 1.32 -9.14 24.49
C LEU A 45 -0.10 -8.57 24.49
N TRP A 46 -0.55 -7.97 25.60
CA TRP A 46 -1.86 -7.33 25.66
C TRP A 46 -1.99 -6.18 24.66
N GLN A 47 -0.94 -5.36 24.52
CA GLN A 47 -0.94 -4.25 23.56
C GLN A 47 -1.03 -4.73 22.11
N MET A 48 -0.34 -5.84 21.75
CA MET A 48 -0.50 -6.43 20.42
C MET A 48 -1.91 -6.95 20.18
N ALA A 49 -2.52 -7.57 21.19
CA ALA A 49 -3.87 -8.10 21.11
C ALA A 49 -4.91 -6.96 20.96
N GLU A 50 -4.78 -5.90 21.76
CA GLU A 50 -5.66 -4.73 21.66
C GLU A 50 -5.44 -4.01 20.33
N LEU A 51 -4.20 -3.81 19.87
CA LEU A 51 -3.96 -3.21 18.55
C LEU A 51 -4.60 -4.04 17.42
N SER A 52 -4.44 -5.36 17.45
CA SER A 52 -5.06 -6.26 16.46
C SER A 52 -6.59 -6.11 16.45
N LYS A 53 -7.20 -5.97 17.64
CA LYS A 53 -8.63 -5.73 17.79
C LYS A 53 -9.04 -4.36 17.24
N LEU A 54 -8.30 -3.30 17.53
CA LEU A 54 -8.59 -1.95 17.01
C LEU A 54 -8.48 -1.90 15.48
N ILE A 55 -7.46 -2.53 14.88
CA ILE A 55 -7.31 -2.60 13.41
C ILE A 55 -8.51 -3.32 12.79
N ARG A 56 -9.01 -4.38 13.44
CA ARG A 56 -10.22 -5.08 13.00
C ARG A 56 -11.48 -4.22 13.12
N GLU A 57 -11.60 -3.43 14.18
CA GLU A 57 -12.69 -2.46 14.35
C GLU A 57 -12.64 -1.38 13.26
N LEU A 58 -11.44 -0.84 12.94
CA LEU A 58 -11.25 0.10 11.83
C LEU A 58 -11.70 -0.51 10.50
N LYS A 59 -11.30 -1.75 10.23
CA LYS A 59 -11.73 -2.49 9.04
C LYS A 59 -13.25 -2.64 9.00
N SER A 60 -13.88 -3.01 10.11
CA SER A 60 -15.33 -3.18 10.19
C SER A 60 -16.10 -1.89 9.90
N ILE A 61 -15.54 -0.72 10.25
CA ILE A 61 -16.16 0.57 9.88
C ILE A 61 -16.08 0.78 8.36
N LEU A 62 -14.93 0.47 7.75
CA LEU A 62 -14.64 0.75 6.34
C LEU A 62 -15.29 -0.24 5.35
N TYR A 63 -15.53 -1.48 5.77
CA TYR A 63 -16.10 -2.55 4.94
C TYR A 63 -17.48 -3.02 5.40
N GLY A 64 -17.96 -2.53 6.55
CA GLY A 64 -19.15 -3.08 7.19
C GLY A 64 -18.85 -4.45 7.84
N ASN A 65 -19.91 -5.13 8.23
CA ASN A 65 -19.88 -6.48 8.76
C ASN A 65 -21.13 -7.27 8.30
N ASN A 66 -21.33 -8.47 8.82
CA ASN A 66 -22.48 -9.31 8.43
C ASN A 66 -23.86 -8.71 8.81
N GLU A 67 -23.89 -7.71 9.69
CA GLU A 67 -25.12 -7.11 10.21
C GLU A 67 -25.40 -5.72 9.63
N ALA A 68 -24.36 -4.99 9.20
CA ALA A 68 -24.48 -3.61 8.75
C ALA A 68 -23.47 -3.24 7.66
N GLU A 69 -23.95 -2.51 6.65
CA GLU A 69 -23.13 -1.87 5.63
C GLU A 69 -22.30 -0.70 6.21
N PRO A 70 -21.15 -0.34 5.59
CA PRO A 70 -20.36 0.81 5.99
C PRO A 70 -21.18 2.10 5.95
N VAL A 71 -21.18 2.85 7.06
CA VAL A 71 -21.85 4.16 7.13
C VAL A 71 -20.91 5.22 6.53
N PRO A 72 -21.32 5.95 5.46
CA PRO A 72 -20.43 6.90 4.77
C PRO A 72 -19.83 7.97 5.69
N GLU A 73 -20.64 8.52 6.60
CA GLU A 73 -20.20 9.55 7.55
C GLU A 73 -19.12 9.01 8.51
N ALA A 74 -19.30 7.79 9.01
CA ALA A 74 -18.31 7.16 9.88
C ALA A 74 -17.00 6.85 9.14
N CYS A 75 -17.10 6.42 7.87
CA CYS A 75 -15.93 6.20 7.01
C CYS A 75 -15.19 7.52 6.72
N ALA A 76 -15.92 8.59 6.43
CA ALA A 76 -15.35 9.91 6.16
C ALA A 76 -14.64 10.47 7.40
N GLN A 77 -15.27 10.37 8.58
CA GLN A 77 -14.67 10.80 9.84
C GLN A 77 -13.41 9.98 10.19
N LEU A 78 -13.47 8.65 10.05
CA LEU A 78 -12.31 7.77 10.25
C LEU A 78 -11.16 8.22 9.34
N THR A 79 -11.44 8.38 8.05
CA THR A 79 -10.45 8.74 7.02
C THR A 79 -9.79 10.08 7.32
N GLN A 80 -10.59 11.09 7.69
CA GLN A 80 -10.09 12.42 8.04
C GLN A 80 -9.11 12.36 9.22
N GLU A 81 -9.49 11.69 10.30
CA GLU A 81 -8.64 11.58 11.51
C GLU A 81 -7.38 10.75 11.23
N PHE A 82 -7.48 9.71 10.39
CA PHE A 82 -6.37 8.84 10.05
C PHE A 82 -5.24 9.59 9.33
N PHE A 83 -5.58 10.46 8.38
CA PHE A 83 -4.61 11.28 7.66
C PHE A 83 -4.16 12.49 8.47
N ARG A 84 -5.07 13.16 9.20
CA ARG A 84 -4.75 14.33 10.02
C ARG A 84 -3.63 14.06 11.03
N GLU A 85 -3.68 12.91 11.70
CA GLU A 85 -2.75 12.55 12.78
C GLU A 85 -1.55 11.71 12.30
N ASN A 86 -1.37 11.58 10.97
CA ASN A 86 -0.30 10.79 10.35
C ASN A 86 -0.32 9.29 10.74
N THR A 87 -1.51 8.75 11.05
CA THR A 87 -1.69 7.37 11.49
C THR A 87 -1.38 6.36 10.39
N LEU A 88 -1.59 6.73 9.11
CA LEU A 88 -1.26 5.88 7.96
C LEU A 88 0.20 5.50 7.93
N ARG A 89 1.09 6.49 8.05
CA ARG A 89 2.53 6.27 8.14
C ARG A 89 2.88 5.30 9.26
N LEU A 90 2.39 5.57 10.47
CA LEU A 90 2.67 4.73 11.63
C LEU A 90 2.19 3.29 11.44
N LEU A 91 1.02 3.08 10.84
CA LEU A 91 0.49 1.75 10.56
C LEU A 91 1.38 1.00 9.56
N ILE A 92 1.85 1.68 8.50
CA ILE A 92 2.77 1.11 7.51
C ILE A 92 4.12 0.76 8.16
N THR A 93 4.70 1.67 8.94
CA THR A 93 5.97 1.45 9.66
C THR A 93 5.89 0.28 10.65
N CYS A 94 4.76 0.12 11.35
CA CYS A 94 4.56 -0.95 12.31
C CYS A 94 4.10 -2.27 11.68
N LEU A 95 3.78 -2.33 10.38
CA LEU A 95 3.30 -3.53 9.71
C LEU A 95 4.17 -4.79 9.96
N PRO A 96 5.52 -4.72 9.94
CA PRO A 96 6.37 -5.88 10.24
C PRO A 96 6.19 -6.43 11.67
N LYS A 97 5.79 -5.58 12.62
CA LYS A 97 5.61 -5.91 14.04
C LYS A 97 4.25 -6.58 14.31
N LEU A 98 3.32 -6.53 13.36
CA LEU A 98 1.99 -7.11 13.49
C LEU A 98 1.99 -8.62 13.21
N ASN A 99 1.03 -9.34 13.78
CA ASN A 99 0.77 -10.74 13.43
C ASN A 99 0.09 -10.86 12.04
N LEU A 100 0.04 -12.07 11.50
CA LEU A 100 -0.46 -12.34 10.15
C LEU A 100 -1.86 -11.77 9.87
N GLU A 101 -2.81 -11.98 10.78
CA GLU A 101 -4.19 -11.50 10.59
C GLU A 101 -4.27 -9.98 10.69
N ALA A 102 -3.54 -9.37 11.63
CA ALA A 102 -3.46 -7.92 11.76
C ALA A 102 -2.80 -7.26 10.54
N ARG A 103 -1.82 -7.91 9.88
CA ARG A 103 -1.24 -7.42 8.61
C ARG A 103 -2.27 -7.40 7.49
N LYS A 104 -3.09 -8.46 7.37
CA LYS A 104 -4.18 -8.52 6.38
C LYS A 104 -5.21 -7.42 6.63
N ASP A 105 -5.65 -7.27 7.88
CA ASP A 105 -6.63 -6.24 8.26
C ASP A 105 -6.04 -4.83 8.01
N ALA A 106 -4.78 -4.58 8.39
CA ALA A 106 -4.10 -3.31 8.14
C ALA A 106 -3.98 -2.99 6.64
N THR A 107 -3.66 -4.00 5.82
CA THR A 107 -3.61 -3.86 4.35
C THR A 107 -4.95 -3.41 3.78
N GLN A 108 -6.04 -4.03 4.22
CA GLN A 108 -7.38 -3.68 3.79
C GLN A 108 -7.79 -2.27 4.25
N VAL A 109 -7.45 -1.89 5.49
CA VAL A 109 -7.67 -0.53 6.00
C VAL A 109 -6.93 0.49 5.13
N VAL A 110 -5.63 0.33 4.92
CA VAL A 110 -4.81 1.25 4.09
C VAL A 110 -5.36 1.35 2.67
N ALA A 111 -5.72 0.22 2.06
CA ALA A 111 -6.28 0.14 0.72
C ALA A 111 -7.62 0.89 0.60
N ASN A 112 -8.53 0.68 1.55
CA ASN A 112 -9.85 1.28 1.53
C ASN A 112 -9.78 2.80 1.71
N LEU A 113 -8.90 3.29 2.61
CA LEU A 113 -8.70 4.71 2.86
C LEU A 113 -8.36 5.52 1.61
N GLN A 114 -7.67 4.93 0.63
CA GLN A 114 -7.33 5.62 -0.63
C GLN A 114 -8.55 5.98 -1.49
N ARG A 115 -9.68 5.29 -1.25
CA ARG A 115 -10.92 5.42 -2.04
C ARG A 115 -11.99 6.25 -1.33
N GLN A 116 -11.78 6.56 -0.06
CA GLN A 116 -12.76 7.26 0.76
C GLN A 116 -12.88 8.72 0.37
N GLN A 117 -14.12 9.19 0.20
CA GLN A 117 -14.42 10.59 -0.06
C GLN A 117 -14.78 11.29 1.24
N VAL A 118 -14.07 12.37 1.55
CA VAL A 118 -14.35 13.25 2.68
C VAL A 118 -14.82 14.58 2.11
N HIS A 119 -16.07 14.96 2.39
CA HIS A 119 -16.72 16.13 1.77
C HIS A 119 -16.60 16.13 0.23
N SER A 120 -16.85 14.96 -0.39
CA SER A 120 -16.73 14.72 -1.84
C SER A 120 -15.33 14.91 -2.43
N ARG A 121 -14.27 14.87 -1.60
CA ARG A 121 -12.87 14.95 -2.04
C ARG A 121 -12.08 13.71 -1.61
N LEU A 122 -11.15 13.28 -2.47
CA LEU A 122 -10.20 12.20 -2.18
C LEU A 122 -8.96 12.78 -1.48
N ILE A 123 -9.09 13.02 -0.17
CA ILE A 123 -8.03 13.65 0.64
C ILE A 123 -6.76 12.78 0.79
N ALA A 124 -6.85 11.49 0.43
CA ALA A 124 -5.71 10.57 0.41
C ALA A 124 -4.61 11.04 -0.55
N SER A 125 -5.00 11.60 -1.71
CA SER A 125 -4.05 12.12 -2.70
C SER A 125 -3.23 13.28 -2.15
N ASP A 126 -3.88 14.25 -1.49
CA ASP A 126 -3.24 15.40 -0.85
C ASP A 126 -2.27 14.95 0.26
N TYR A 127 -2.70 14.00 1.10
CA TYR A 127 -1.88 13.47 2.17
C TYR A 127 -0.63 12.75 1.65
N LEU A 128 -0.78 11.87 0.65
CA LEU A 128 0.34 11.13 0.06
C LEU A 128 1.30 12.07 -0.68
N GLU A 129 0.79 13.11 -1.34
CA GLU A 129 1.64 14.10 -1.99
C GLU A 129 2.51 14.88 -0.99
N ALA A 130 2.01 15.12 0.22
CA ALA A 130 2.79 15.71 1.31
C ALA A 130 3.72 14.71 2.04
N ASN A 131 3.57 13.40 1.79
CA ASN A 131 4.26 12.32 2.52
C ASN A 131 4.81 11.25 1.55
N ARG A 132 5.55 11.69 0.52
CA ARG A 132 5.93 10.82 -0.61
C ARG A 132 6.86 9.66 -0.22
N ASP A 133 7.62 9.81 0.86
CA ASP A 133 8.50 8.78 1.41
C ASP A 133 7.74 7.53 1.93
N ILE A 134 6.42 7.63 2.12
CA ILE A 134 5.57 6.46 2.34
C ILE A 134 5.62 5.54 1.11
N LEU A 135 5.62 6.08 -0.10
CA LEU A 135 5.67 5.28 -1.32
C LEU A 135 7.00 4.57 -1.46
N ASP A 136 8.09 5.24 -1.10
CA ASP A 136 9.43 4.66 -1.08
C ASP A 136 9.47 3.44 -0.15
N THR A 137 8.86 3.58 1.04
CA THR A 137 8.71 2.48 2.01
C THR A 137 7.90 1.32 1.43
N LEU A 138 6.78 1.60 0.76
CA LEU A 138 5.93 0.57 0.15
C LEU A 138 6.66 -0.16 -1.00
N ILE A 139 7.42 0.56 -1.84
CA ILE A 139 8.15 -0.04 -2.96
C ILE A 139 9.31 -0.90 -2.45
N MET A 140 10.11 -0.38 -1.52
CA MET A 140 11.20 -1.15 -0.91
C MET A 140 10.69 -2.34 -0.09
N GLY A 141 9.41 -2.31 0.32
CA GLY A 141 8.72 -3.42 0.95
C GLY A 141 8.71 -4.73 0.17
N TYR A 142 8.87 -4.69 -1.16
CA TYR A 142 9.01 -5.91 -1.99
C TYR A 142 10.27 -6.73 -1.66
N GLU A 143 11.30 -6.11 -1.06
CA GLU A 143 12.51 -6.82 -0.62
C GLU A 143 12.25 -7.72 0.62
N ASN A 144 11.15 -7.49 1.34
CA ASN A 144 10.72 -8.34 2.44
C ASN A 144 9.69 -9.37 1.97
N MET A 145 10.13 -10.61 1.75
CA MET A 145 9.28 -11.68 1.20
C MET A 145 8.02 -11.99 2.03
N ASP A 146 8.06 -11.77 3.34
CA ASP A 146 6.91 -12.02 4.23
C ASP A 146 5.84 -10.92 4.14
N LEU A 147 6.22 -9.73 3.64
CA LEU A 147 5.38 -8.53 3.62
C LEU A 147 5.13 -7.99 2.21
N ALA A 148 5.86 -8.46 1.21
CA ALA A 148 5.84 -7.93 -0.15
C ALA A 148 4.42 -7.82 -0.72
N LEU A 149 3.59 -8.85 -0.55
CA LEU A 149 2.20 -8.83 -1.04
C LEU A 149 1.31 -7.82 -0.30
N HIS A 150 1.60 -7.55 0.97
CA HIS A 150 0.89 -6.51 1.73
C HIS A 150 1.27 -5.13 1.22
N TYR A 151 2.57 -4.86 1.07
CA TYR A 151 3.06 -3.59 0.56
C TYR A 151 2.65 -3.34 -0.90
N GLY A 152 2.72 -4.36 -1.75
CA GLY A 152 2.25 -4.31 -3.13
C GLY A 152 0.76 -3.97 -3.25
N ALA A 153 -0.08 -4.60 -2.42
CA ALA A 153 -1.51 -4.29 -2.37
C ALA A 153 -1.79 -2.84 -1.93
N MET A 154 -1.08 -2.33 -0.91
CA MET A 154 -1.20 -0.93 -0.48
C MET A 154 -0.71 0.04 -1.58
N LEU A 155 0.42 -0.27 -2.22
CA LEU A 155 1.02 0.55 -3.26
C LEU A 155 0.11 0.69 -4.47
N ARG A 156 -0.51 -0.41 -4.93
CA ARG A 156 -1.47 -0.38 -6.04
C ARG A 156 -2.65 0.55 -5.78
N GLU A 157 -3.12 0.66 -4.54
CA GLU A 157 -4.16 1.61 -4.21
C GLU A 157 -3.67 3.06 -4.22
N CYS A 158 -2.44 3.30 -3.78
CA CYS A 158 -1.85 4.64 -3.77
C CYS A 158 -1.62 5.18 -5.20
N ILE A 159 -1.13 4.35 -6.13
CA ILE A 159 -0.86 4.76 -7.52
C ILE A 159 -2.13 5.01 -8.35
N ARG A 160 -3.33 4.78 -7.78
CA ARG A 160 -4.59 5.20 -8.39
C ARG A 160 -4.68 6.73 -8.50
N HIS A 161 -3.99 7.46 -7.62
CA HIS A 161 -3.85 8.91 -7.70
C HIS A 161 -2.76 9.29 -8.70
N GLN A 162 -3.09 10.16 -9.65
CA GLN A 162 -2.19 10.54 -10.74
C GLN A 162 -0.89 11.19 -10.25
N CYS A 163 -0.97 12.04 -9.22
CA CYS A 163 0.21 12.68 -8.62
C CYS A 163 1.19 11.65 -8.04
N ILE A 164 0.66 10.57 -7.45
CA ILE A 164 1.46 9.50 -6.84
C ILE A 164 2.06 8.59 -7.91
N ALA A 165 1.29 8.21 -8.92
CA ALA A 165 1.84 7.47 -10.06
C ALA A 165 2.96 8.25 -10.77
N ARG A 166 2.79 9.57 -10.96
CA ARG A 166 3.84 10.44 -11.52
C ARG A 166 5.10 10.40 -10.65
N TYR A 167 4.97 10.55 -9.35
CA TYR A 167 6.10 10.47 -8.42
C TYR A 167 6.87 9.15 -8.56
N VAL A 168 6.17 8.01 -8.58
CA VAL A 168 6.82 6.69 -8.69
C VAL A 168 7.52 6.55 -10.06
N LEU A 169 6.86 6.92 -11.16
CA LEU A 169 7.44 6.86 -12.51
C LEU A 169 8.73 7.69 -12.63
N GLU A 170 8.76 8.88 -12.02
CA GLU A 170 9.89 9.81 -12.09
C GLU A 170 10.98 9.51 -11.04
N SER A 171 10.75 8.56 -10.13
CA SER A 171 11.69 8.18 -9.07
C SER A 171 12.71 7.13 -9.53
N GLU A 172 13.81 7.00 -8.78
CA GLU A 172 14.79 5.93 -8.97
C GLU A 172 14.21 4.52 -8.72
N TYR A 173 13.12 4.44 -7.96
CA TYR A 173 12.44 3.18 -7.65
C TYR A 173 11.73 2.57 -8.86
N MET A 174 11.50 3.32 -9.95
CA MET A 174 10.90 2.76 -11.16
C MET A 174 11.72 1.60 -11.73
N ARG A 175 13.06 1.66 -11.64
CA ARG A 175 13.96 0.59 -12.10
C ARG A 175 13.91 -0.67 -11.24
N LYS A 176 13.62 -0.51 -9.94
CA LYS A 176 13.52 -1.64 -9.00
C LYS A 176 12.43 -2.63 -9.39
N PHE A 177 11.37 -2.19 -10.07
CA PHE A 177 10.33 -3.10 -10.55
C PHE A 177 10.85 -4.17 -11.50
N PHE A 178 11.86 -3.89 -12.33
CA PHE A 178 12.45 -4.92 -13.16
C PHE A 178 13.07 -6.03 -12.32
N ASP A 179 13.79 -5.66 -11.25
CA ASP A 179 14.40 -6.63 -10.32
C ASP A 179 13.32 -7.42 -9.55
N PHE A 180 12.24 -6.75 -9.11
CA PHE A 180 11.14 -7.39 -8.39
C PHE A 180 10.36 -8.39 -9.26
N ILE A 181 10.21 -8.09 -10.55
CA ILE A 181 9.52 -8.97 -11.51
C ILE A 181 10.32 -10.25 -11.79
N GLU A 182 11.64 -10.22 -11.60
CA GLU A 182 12.51 -11.37 -11.77
C GLU A 182 12.73 -12.17 -10.47
N LEU A 183 12.06 -11.81 -9.37
CA LEU A 183 12.18 -12.54 -8.11
C LEU A 183 11.77 -14.01 -8.27
N PRO A 184 12.47 -14.95 -7.59
CA PRO A 184 12.18 -16.38 -7.70
C PRO A 184 10.82 -16.77 -7.10
N ASN A 185 10.28 -15.94 -6.21
CA ASN A 185 8.93 -16.12 -5.68
C ASN A 185 7.91 -15.62 -6.71
N PHE A 186 7.21 -16.58 -7.33
CA PHE A 186 6.25 -16.31 -8.39
C PHE A 186 5.11 -15.36 -7.97
N ASP A 187 4.58 -15.51 -6.76
CA ASP A 187 3.47 -14.67 -6.29
C ASP A 187 3.91 -13.21 -6.14
N ILE A 188 5.12 -12.99 -5.59
CA ILE A 188 5.69 -11.64 -5.43
C ILE A 188 6.04 -11.04 -6.80
N ALA A 189 6.69 -11.81 -7.68
CA ALA A 189 7.04 -11.37 -9.02
C ALA A 189 5.80 -11.01 -9.86
N SER A 190 4.74 -11.83 -9.76
CA SER A 190 3.45 -11.58 -10.41
C SER A 190 2.78 -10.32 -9.87
N ASP A 191 2.79 -10.14 -8.54
CA ASP A 191 2.26 -8.94 -7.88
C ASP A 191 3.02 -7.66 -8.30
N ALA A 192 4.36 -7.71 -8.32
CA ALA A 192 5.21 -6.63 -8.80
C ALA A 192 4.94 -6.31 -10.28
N SER A 193 4.77 -7.34 -11.12
CA SER A 193 4.42 -7.18 -12.54
C SER A 193 3.05 -6.53 -12.72
N ALA A 194 2.07 -6.85 -11.87
CA ALA A 194 0.76 -6.22 -11.90
C ALA A 194 0.83 -4.74 -11.51
N THR A 195 1.58 -4.40 -10.47
CA THR A 195 1.83 -3.01 -10.06
C THR A 195 2.55 -2.22 -11.14
N PHE A 196 3.60 -2.80 -11.74
CA PHE A 196 4.33 -2.21 -12.86
C PHE A 196 3.43 -1.97 -14.08
N LYS A 197 2.53 -2.93 -14.39
CA LYS A 197 1.52 -2.77 -15.44
C LYS A 197 0.60 -1.61 -15.17
N GLU A 198 0.11 -1.51 -13.95
CA GLU A 198 -0.83 -0.47 -13.56
C GLU A 198 -0.20 0.92 -13.66
N LEU A 199 1.06 1.08 -13.22
CA LEU A 199 1.83 2.31 -13.38
C LEU A 199 1.93 2.76 -14.85
N LEU A 200 2.21 1.82 -15.76
CA LEU A 200 2.39 2.11 -17.19
C LEU A 200 1.11 2.17 -18.02
N THR A 201 -0.07 1.89 -17.46
CA THR A 201 -1.31 1.81 -18.25
C THR A 201 -2.46 2.64 -17.70
N ARG A 202 -2.44 3.00 -16.41
CA ARG A 202 -3.54 3.73 -15.76
C ARG A 202 -3.63 5.19 -16.23
N HIS A 203 -2.55 5.95 -16.09
CA HIS A 203 -2.55 7.40 -16.32
C HIS A 203 -1.85 7.74 -17.64
N LYS A 204 -2.54 7.52 -18.76
CA LYS A 204 -1.97 7.58 -20.12
C LYS A 204 -1.13 8.82 -20.40
N SER A 205 -1.60 10.01 -20.01
CA SER A 205 -0.86 11.26 -20.24
C SER A 205 0.45 11.32 -19.45
N THR A 206 0.41 10.95 -18.17
CA THR A 206 1.60 10.88 -17.32
C THR A 206 2.60 9.86 -17.85
N VAL A 207 2.13 8.69 -18.27
CA VAL A 207 2.99 7.63 -18.82
C VAL A 207 3.63 8.06 -20.13
N ALA A 208 2.86 8.66 -21.04
CA ALA A 208 3.38 9.16 -22.30
C ALA A 208 4.47 10.22 -22.09
N GLU A 209 4.24 11.14 -21.14
CA GLU A 209 5.24 12.13 -20.74
C GLU A 209 6.51 11.46 -20.19
N PHE A 210 6.37 10.53 -19.25
CA PHE A 210 7.49 9.77 -18.68
C PHE A 210 8.29 9.06 -19.77
N LEU A 211 7.63 8.27 -20.62
CA LEU A 211 8.29 7.47 -21.65
C LEU A 211 8.96 8.35 -22.71
N SER A 212 8.35 9.48 -23.10
CA SER A 212 8.98 10.40 -24.06
C SER A 212 10.33 10.94 -23.58
N LYS A 213 10.53 11.08 -22.26
CA LYS A 213 11.77 11.57 -21.65
C LYS A 213 12.78 10.46 -21.31
N ASN A 214 12.30 9.22 -21.19
CA ASN A 214 13.03 8.10 -20.58
C ASN A 214 13.16 6.87 -21.50
N TYR A 215 12.74 7.01 -22.75
CA TYR A 215 12.58 5.93 -23.72
C TYR A 215 13.82 5.04 -23.84
N ASP A 216 15.01 5.63 -24.05
CA ASP A 216 16.23 4.88 -24.35
C ASP A 216 16.59 3.88 -23.23
N TRP A 217 16.66 4.35 -21.99
CA TRP A 217 17.02 3.49 -20.86
C TRP A 217 15.88 2.54 -20.51
N PHE A 218 14.63 3.00 -20.60
CA PHE A 218 13.47 2.17 -20.25
C PHE A 218 13.37 0.99 -21.21
N CYS A 219 13.53 1.22 -22.50
CA CYS A 219 13.52 0.16 -23.51
C CYS A 219 14.72 -0.78 -23.39
N ALA A 220 15.91 -0.26 -23.08
CA ALA A 220 17.07 -1.10 -22.83
C ALA A 220 16.81 -2.07 -21.67
N ASP A 221 16.41 -1.56 -20.49
CA ASP A 221 16.11 -2.38 -19.31
C ASP A 221 14.94 -3.33 -19.58
N PHE A 222 13.88 -2.88 -20.27
CA PHE A 222 12.72 -3.72 -20.60
C PHE A 222 13.09 -4.90 -21.50
N ASN A 223 13.87 -4.65 -22.55
CA ASN A 223 14.28 -5.68 -23.49
C ASN A 223 15.27 -6.66 -22.85
N GLU A 224 16.26 -6.14 -22.11
CA GLU A 224 17.25 -6.96 -21.43
C GLU A 224 16.61 -7.80 -20.33
N LYS A 225 15.93 -7.18 -19.36
CA LYS A 225 15.46 -7.84 -18.15
C LYS A 225 14.16 -8.63 -18.34
N LEU A 226 13.26 -8.24 -19.24
CA LEU A 226 11.96 -8.93 -19.36
C LEU A 226 11.85 -9.81 -20.60
N LEU A 227 12.46 -9.44 -21.73
CA LEU A 227 12.35 -10.22 -22.97
C LEU A 227 13.51 -11.21 -23.15
N SER A 228 14.74 -10.80 -22.79
CA SER A 228 15.94 -11.61 -23.01
C SER A 228 16.24 -12.60 -21.88
N SER A 229 15.78 -12.31 -20.65
CA SER A 229 15.99 -13.14 -19.47
C SER A 229 15.45 -14.57 -19.62
N ALA A 230 15.96 -15.49 -18.80
CA ALA A 230 15.56 -16.91 -18.78
C ALA A 230 14.16 -17.14 -18.19
N THR A 231 13.23 -16.21 -18.40
CA THR A 231 11.83 -16.31 -17.97
C THR A 231 11.10 -17.40 -18.75
N THR A 232 10.12 -18.04 -18.09
CA THR A 232 9.33 -19.12 -18.68
C THR A 232 8.57 -18.62 -19.92
N SER A 233 8.25 -19.51 -20.87
CA SER A 233 7.55 -19.12 -22.12
C SER A 233 6.22 -18.38 -21.89
N SER A 234 5.52 -18.68 -20.79
CA SER A 234 4.30 -17.98 -20.38
C SER A 234 4.57 -16.54 -19.91
N GLN A 235 5.64 -16.33 -19.15
CA GLN A 235 6.10 -15.00 -18.72
C GLN A 235 6.52 -14.14 -19.92
N LYS A 236 7.31 -14.69 -20.84
CA LYS A 236 7.70 -13.99 -22.09
C LYS A 236 6.48 -13.55 -22.91
N THR A 237 5.49 -14.41 -23.04
CA THR A 237 4.24 -14.09 -23.75
C THR A 237 3.46 -12.97 -23.04
N SER A 238 3.44 -12.99 -21.70
CA SER A 238 2.83 -11.93 -20.89
C SER A 238 3.56 -10.59 -21.05
N TYR A 239 4.91 -10.58 -20.99
CA TYR A 239 5.70 -9.36 -21.18
C TYR A 239 5.63 -8.82 -22.61
N GLN A 240 5.52 -9.68 -23.63
CA GLN A 240 5.26 -9.24 -25.00
C GLN A 240 3.84 -8.67 -25.18
N ALA A 241 2.83 -9.26 -24.53
CA ALA A 241 1.49 -8.67 -24.50
C ALA A 241 1.48 -7.32 -23.77
N PHE A 242 2.21 -7.22 -22.66
CA PHE A 242 2.44 -5.99 -21.90
C PHE A 242 3.13 -4.92 -22.74
N GLY A 243 4.23 -5.25 -23.41
CA GLY A 243 4.95 -4.33 -24.29
C GLY A 243 4.03 -3.81 -25.39
N ARG A 244 3.14 -4.66 -25.93
CA ARG A 244 2.09 -4.25 -26.88
C ARG A 244 1.02 -3.34 -26.26
N ASP A 245 0.57 -3.58 -25.03
CA ASP A 245 -0.39 -2.73 -24.32
C ASP A 245 0.19 -1.34 -24.02
N VAL A 246 1.44 -1.31 -23.58
CA VAL A 246 2.23 -0.08 -23.36
C VAL A 246 2.42 0.65 -24.68
N THR A 247 2.83 -0.06 -25.75
CA THR A 247 2.97 0.50 -27.11
C THR A 247 1.67 1.08 -27.64
N ARG A 248 0.52 0.39 -27.46
CA ARG A 248 -0.80 0.92 -27.87
C ARG A 248 -1.16 2.19 -27.11
N SER A 249 -0.80 2.26 -25.83
CA SER A 249 -1.03 3.45 -25.01
C SER A 249 -0.14 4.63 -25.43
N ILE A 250 1.10 4.37 -25.87
CA ILE A 250 2.04 5.37 -26.38
C ILE A 250 1.69 5.84 -27.80
N LYS A 251 1.31 4.92 -28.70
CA LYS A 251 0.89 5.25 -30.07
C LYS A 251 -0.36 6.14 -30.09
N PHE A 252 -1.24 5.98 -29.11
CA PHE A 252 -2.37 6.88 -28.90
C PHE A 252 -1.92 8.32 -28.58
N CYS A 253 -0.69 8.52 -28.12
CA CYS A 253 -0.10 9.81 -27.77
C CYS A 253 0.85 10.37 -28.85
N GLY A 254 0.88 9.78 -30.07
CA GLY A 254 1.57 10.37 -31.22
C GLY A 254 3.07 10.09 -31.32
N TYR A 255 3.60 9.10 -30.59
CA TYR A 255 5.00 8.67 -30.69
C TYR A 255 5.10 7.31 -31.39
N ASP A 256 5.95 7.22 -32.42
CA ASP A 256 6.14 6.03 -33.28
C ASP A 256 7.29 5.10 -32.81
N ALA A 257 8.00 5.42 -31.73
CA ALA A 257 9.19 4.69 -31.31
C ALA A 257 8.90 3.62 -30.23
N ILE A 258 9.54 2.45 -30.41
CA ILE A 258 9.25 1.12 -29.84
C ILE A 258 10.30 0.65 -28.80
N CYS A 259 9.88 0.02 -27.69
CA CYS A 259 10.55 -1.20 -27.20
C CYS A 259 9.70 -2.38 -27.68
#